data_AF-A0A843G051-F1
#
_entry.id   AF-A0A843G051-F1
#
_cell.length_a   1.000
_cell.length_b   1.000
_cell.length_c   1.000
_cell.angle_alpha   90.00
_cell.angle_beta   90.00
_cell.angle_gamma   90.00
#
_symmetry.space_group_name_H-M   'P 1'
#
loop_
_entity.id
_entity.type
_entity.pdbx_description
1 polymer ?
#
loop_
_entity_poly.entity_id
_entity_poly.type
_entity_poly.pdbx_seq_one_letter_code
_entity_poly.pdbx_strand_id
1 'polypeptide(L)'
;MQIRGECSGCFNGSTCYLSCPIAPCSVRHGNVDYCYQCSEYPCKRYDGIDRHDSLISHRNQKKDLAKAKEIGIDAYLAEQREKKEILTRLLEKYDDGEKDVFFCLSVNMLPLDDLHFVMEQADTQEDIMSLHEKAEYIEKCLRERAAMKDIPLELRP
;
A
#
# COMPACT_ATOMS: atom_id res chain seq x y z
N MET A 1 1.31 3.15 7.73
CA MET A 1 2.04 3.87 6.68
C MET A 1 2.10 5.32 7.10
N GLN A 2 3.28 5.86 7.36
CA GLN A 2 3.42 7.30 7.60
C GLN A 2 3.66 7.96 6.24
N ILE A 3 2.89 8.99 5.92
CA ILE A 3 3.03 9.75 4.67
C ILE A 3 4.34 10.55 4.71
N ARG A 4 4.70 11.07 5.89
CA ARG A 4 5.97 11.75 6.16
C ARG A 4 6.52 11.21 7.49
N GLY A 5 7.60 10.42 7.44
CA GLY A 5 8.24 9.81 8.61
C GLY A 5 8.56 8.31 8.47
N GLU A 6 9.35 7.80 9.41
CA GLU A 6 9.76 6.39 9.42
C GLU A 6 8.75 5.51 10.17
N CYS A 7 8.19 4.52 9.48
CA CYS A 7 7.41 3.46 10.12
C CYS A 7 8.36 2.39 10.69
N SER A 8 8.58 2.40 12.00
CA SER A 8 9.38 1.39 12.70
C SER A 8 8.72 0.01 12.77
N GLY A 9 7.45 -0.12 12.39
CA GLY A 9 6.72 -1.39 12.37
C GLY A 9 6.06 -1.72 13.71
N CYS A 10 4.89 -2.37 13.64
CA CYS A 10 4.04 -2.58 14.80
C CYS A 10 4.64 -3.47 15.88
N PHE A 11 5.68 -4.26 15.60
CA PHE A 11 6.32 -5.15 16.58
C PHE A 11 7.50 -4.50 17.32
N ASN A 12 7.96 -3.32 16.90
CA ASN A 12 9.13 -2.65 17.48
C ASN A 12 8.77 -1.74 18.67
N GLY A 13 7.86 -2.19 19.53
CA GLY A 13 7.48 -1.45 20.76
C GLY A 13 6.68 -0.17 20.52
N SER A 14 6.18 0.06 19.31
CA SER A 14 5.29 1.16 18.97
C SER A 14 3.94 1.07 19.72
N THR A 15 3.31 2.21 19.99
CA THR A 15 1.98 2.29 20.65
C THR A 15 0.90 1.46 19.96
N CYS A 16 1.01 1.24 18.64
CA CYS A 16 0.07 0.39 17.92
C CYS A 16 0.15 -1.10 18.29
N TYR A 17 1.26 -1.60 18.85
CA TYR A 17 1.35 -2.98 19.34
C TYR A 17 0.41 -3.19 20.54
N LEU A 18 0.48 -2.28 21.51
CA LEU A 18 -0.18 -2.39 22.81
C LEU A 18 -1.71 -2.30 22.70
N SER A 19 -2.21 -1.57 21.71
CA SER A 19 -3.65 -1.45 21.44
C SER A 19 -4.17 -2.45 20.40
N CYS A 20 -3.31 -3.28 19.81
CA CYS A 20 -3.69 -4.18 18.73
C CYS A 20 -4.43 -5.42 19.27
N PRO A 21 -5.68 -5.68 18.84
CA PRO A 21 -6.40 -6.89 19.23
C PRO A 21 -5.90 -8.16 18.53
N ILE A 22 -5.04 -8.03 17.51
CA ILE A 22 -4.43 -9.14 16.77
C ILE A 22 -3.18 -9.68 17.49
N ALA A 23 -2.42 -8.84 18.18
CA ALA A 23 -1.21 -9.26 18.90
C ALA A 23 -1.45 -10.37 19.95
N PRO A 24 -2.46 -10.28 20.85
CA PRO A 24 -2.77 -11.42 21.73
C PRO A 24 -3.42 -12.59 20.97
N CYS A 25 -4.02 -12.35 19.80
CA CYS A 25 -4.61 -13.39 18.97
C CYS A 25 -3.53 -14.27 18.33
N SER A 26 -2.45 -13.70 17.79
CA SER A 26 -1.36 -14.48 17.19
C SER A 26 -0.73 -15.42 18.21
N VAL A 27 -0.44 -14.93 19.42
CA VAL A 27 0.15 -15.73 20.51
C VAL A 27 -0.74 -16.92 20.86
N ARG A 28 -2.05 -16.70 21.03
CA ARG A 28 -3.00 -17.78 21.36
C ARG A 28 -3.12 -18.86 20.27
N HIS A 29 -2.91 -18.50 19.01
CA HIS A 29 -3.04 -19.40 17.87
C HIS A 29 -1.68 -19.93 17.39
N GLY A 30 -0.73 -20.13 18.31
CA GLY A 30 0.56 -20.76 18.01
C GLY A 30 1.66 -19.80 17.59
N ASN A 31 1.57 -18.54 18.01
CA ASN A 31 2.56 -17.49 17.72
C ASN A 31 2.79 -17.27 16.22
N VAL A 32 1.68 -17.19 15.47
CA VAL A 32 1.69 -16.95 14.02
C VAL A 32 1.97 -15.48 13.70
N ASP A 33 2.83 -15.21 12.72
CA ASP A 33 3.16 -13.84 12.31
C ASP A 33 2.10 -13.24 11.39
N TYR A 34 1.43 -14.07 10.59
CA TYR A 34 0.43 -13.67 9.62
C TYR A 34 -0.86 -14.45 9.79
N CYS A 35 -2.00 -13.78 9.61
CA CYS A 35 -3.31 -14.41 9.78
C CYS A 35 -3.49 -15.63 8.87
N TYR A 36 -2.92 -15.64 7.65
CA TYR A 36 -3.02 -16.77 6.73
C TYR A 36 -2.30 -18.05 7.22
N GLN A 37 -1.46 -17.97 8.26
CA GLN A 37 -0.80 -19.11 8.90
C GLN A 37 -1.67 -19.74 9.99
N CYS A 38 -2.71 -19.05 10.47
CA CYS A 38 -3.65 -19.60 11.44
C CYS A 38 -4.54 -20.67 10.78
N SER A 39 -4.73 -21.81 11.44
CA SER A 39 -5.61 -22.89 10.97
C SER A 39 -7.08 -22.49 10.85
N GLU A 40 -7.50 -21.45 11.59
CA GLU A 40 -8.86 -20.90 11.54
C GLU A 40 -9.04 -19.81 10.47
N TYR A 41 -7.99 -19.46 9.71
CA TYR A 41 -8.10 -18.44 8.68
C TYR A 41 -8.72 -18.97 7.39
N PRO A 42 -9.68 -18.26 6.77
CA PRO A 42 -10.29 -17.01 7.22
C PRO A 42 -11.31 -17.23 8.36
N CYS A 43 -11.22 -16.40 9.41
CA CYS A 43 -12.14 -16.46 10.57
C CYS A 43 -13.14 -15.31 10.56
N LYS A 44 -14.10 -15.31 11.51
CA LYS A 44 -15.14 -14.27 11.65
C LYS A 44 -14.65 -12.81 11.69
N ARG A 45 -13.37 -12.56 12.00
CA ARG A 45 -12.77 -11.22 11.96
C ARG A 45 -12.60 -10.70 10.53
N TYR A 46 -12.50 -11.60 9.54
CA TYR A 46 -12.34 -11.28 8.13
C TYR A 46 -13.68 -11.16 7.40
N ASP A 47 -14.80 -11.40 8.09
CA ASP A 47 -16.15 -11.21 7.57
C ASP A 47 -16.40 -9.72 7.34
N GLY A 48 -16.33 -9.30 6.08
CA GLY A 48 -16.53 -7.90 5.68
C GLY A 48 -15.45 -6.93 6.16
N ILE A 49 -14.25 -7.41 6.51
CA ILE A 49 -13.11 -6.55 6.93
C ILE A 49 -12.71 -5.53 5.85
N ASP A 50 -13.03 -5.84 4.60
CA ASP A 50 -12.80 -5.06 3.39
C ASP A 50 -14.03 -4.27 2.92
N ARG A 51 -15.07 -4.09 3.77
CA ARG A 51 -16.27 -3.32 3.42
C ARG A 51 -16.04 -1.81 3.44
N HIS A 52 -15.32 -1.34 4.44
CA HIS A 52 -15.00 0.07 4.67
C HIS A 52 -13.50 0.24 4.64
N ASP A 53 -13.04 1.39 4.16
CA ASP A 53 -11.63 1.75 4.21
C ASP A 53 -11.35 2.55 5.50
N SER A 54 -10.07 2.69 5.84
CA SER A 54 -9.65 3.50 6.99
C SER A 54 -8.83 4.69 6.50
N LEU A 55 -7.68 4.96 7.12
CA LEU A 55 -6.68 5.88 6.56
C LEU A 55 -6.06 5.32 5.26
N ILE A 56 -6.23 4.02 5.00
CA ILE A 56 -5.79 3.33 3.77
C ILE A 56 -6.91 2.43 3.25
N SER A 57 -6.80 2.01 1.98
CA SER A 57 -7.76 1.07 1.41
C SER A 57 -7.61 -0.33 2.00
N HIS A 58 -8.74 -0.99 2.26
CA HIS A 58 -8.80 -2.39 2.65
C HIS A 58 -9.13 -3.31 1.46
N ARG A 59 -9.34 -2.77 0.26
CA ARG A 59 -9.71 -3.54 -0.96
C ARG A 59 -8.73 -4.66 -1.27
N ASN A 60 -7.44 -4.45 -1.03
CA ASN A 60 -6.40 -5.44 -1.29
C ASN A 60 -6.08 -6.33 -0.07
N GLN A 61 -6.59 -6.06 1.13
CA GLN A 61 -6.15 -6.72 2.37
C GLN A 61 -6.19 -8.27 2.29
N LYS A 62 -7.29 -8.84 1.77
CA LYS A 62 -7.40 -10.30 1.60
C LYS A 62 -6.50 -10.82 0.48
N LYS A 63 -6.39 -10.06 -0.62
CA LYS A 63 -5.55 -10.41 -1.78
C LYS A 63 -4.07 -10.39 -1.41
N ASP A 64 -3.65 -9.42 -0.62
CA ASP A 64 -2.27 -9.28 -0.14
C ASP A 64 -1.88 -10.44 0.77
N LEU A 65 -2.77 -10.87 1.68
CA LEU A 65 -2.56 -12.06 2.50
C LEU A 65 -2.48 -13.33 1.67
N ALA A 66 -3.32 -13.46 0.65
CA ALA A 66 -3.27 -14.59 -0.28
C ALA A 66 -1.97 -14.60 -1.08
N LYS A 67 -1.56 -13.43 -1.61
CA LYS A 67 -0.32 -13.26 -2.35
C LYS A 67 0.90 -13.58 -1.49
N ALA A 68 0.98 -13.03 -0.28
CA ALA A 68 2.07 -13.32 0.66
C ALA A 68 2.18 -14.82 0.99
N LYS A 69 1.04 -15.53 1.07
CA LYS A 69 1.02 -16.98 1.22
C LYS A 69 1.51 -17.72 -0.03
N GLU A 70 1.13 -17.25 -1.21
CA GLU A 70 1.44 -17.87 -2.50
C GLU A 70 2.92 -17.71 -2.89
N ILE A 71 3.44 -16.49 -2.84
CA ILE A 71 4.80 -16.17 -3.30
C ILE A 71 5.85 -16.24 -2.18
N GLY A 72 5.39 -16.43 -0.93
CA GLY A 72 6.23 -16.40 0.26
C GLY A 72 6.44 -14.99 0.80
N ILE A 73 6.66 -14.89 2.12
CA ILE A 73 6.70 -13.61 2.80
C ILE A 73 7.89 -12.75 2.39
N ASP A 74 9.06 -13.34 2.13
CA ASP A 74 10.26 -12.57 1.77
C ASP A 74 10.11 -11.88 0.43
N ALA A 75 9.51 -12.57 -0.56
CA ALA A 75 9.22 -12.00 -1.87
C ALA A 75 8.15 -10.91 -1.79
N TYR A 76 7.09 -11.14 -1.00
CA TYR A 76 6.09 -10.11 -0.74
C TYR A 76 6.71 -8.86 -0.07
N LEU A 77 7.55 -9.04 0.95
CA LEU A 77 8.24 -7.93 1.61
C LEU A 77 9.22 -7.20 0.67
N ALA A 78 9.83 -7.89 -0.30
CA ALA A 78 10.65 -7.25 -1.32
C ALA A 78 9.80 -6.32 -2.19
N GLU A 79 8.66 -6.79 -2.69
CA GLU A 79 7.72 -5.95 -3.44
C GLU A 79 7.23 -4.75 -2.61
N GLN A 80 6.92 -4.94 -1.32
CA GLN A 80 6.51 -3.84 -0.45
C GLN A 80 7.61 -2.80 -0.24
N ARG A 81 8.90 -3.20 -0.25
CA ARG A 81 10.04 -2.27 -0.19
C ARG A 81 10.16 -1.47 -1.47
N GLU A 82 10.04 -2.10 -2.64
CA GLU A 82 10.06 -1.38 -3.93
C GLU A 82 8.90 -0.38 -4.04
N LYS A 83 7.69 -0.80 -3.65
CA LYS A 83 6.54 0.12 -3.56
C LYS A 83 6.81 1.31 -2.64
N LYS A 84 7.49 1.09 -1.51
CA LYS A 84 7.88 2.17 -0.60
C LYS A 84 8.88 3.13 -1.26
N GLU A 85 9.87 2.61 -1.97
CA GLU A 85 10.86 3.44 -2.70
C GLU A 85 10.20 4.29 -3.78
N ILE A 86 9.28 3.70 -4.55
CA ILE A 86 8.47 4.42 -5.54
C ILE A 86 7.66 5.52 -4.87
N LEU A 87 7.00 5.24 -3.75
CA LEU A 87 6.25 6.27 -3.03
C LEU A 87 7.15 7.41 -2.53
N THR A 88 8.29 7.09 -1.93
CA THR A 88 9.25 8.10 -1.48
C THR A 88 9.61 9.02 -2.65
N ARG A 89 9.92 8.43 -3.81
CA ARG A 89 10.24 9.17 -5.02
C ARG A 89 9.07 10.04 -5.51
N LEU A 90 7.85 9.52 -5.49
CA LEU A 90 6.63 10.26 -5.82
C LEU A 90 6.47 11.50 -4.93
N LEU A 91 6.62 11.32 -3.62
CA LEU A 91 6.48 12.39 -2.64
C LEU A 91 7.61 13.44 -2.71
N GLU A 92 8.84 13.03 -3.02
CA GLU A 92 9.97 13.96 -3.08
C GLU A 92 10.01 14.79 -4.36
N LYS A 93 9.61 14.21 -5.49
CA LYS A 93 9.79 14.83 -6.81
C LYS A 93 8.50 15.36 -7.44
N TYR A 94 7.34 14.85 -7.03
CA TYR A 94 6.06 15.09 -7.72
C TYR A 94 4.93 15.56 -6.81
N ASP A 95 5.09 15.57 -5.48
CA ASP A 95 4.08 16.12 -4.56
C ASP A 95 4.15 17.65 -4.55
N ASP A 96 3.08 18.28 -5.03
CA ASP A 96 2.88 19.73 -5.00
C ASP A 96 2.23 20.22 -3.69
N GLY A 97 2.01 19.32 -2.72
CA GLY A 97 1.44 19.59 -1.42
C GLY A 97 -0.02 19.15 -1.25
N GLU A 98 -0.64 18.65 -2.32
CA GLU A 98 -2.06 18.26 -2.33
C GLU A 98 -2.30 16.79 -2.71
N LYS A 99 -1.25 16.07 -3.17
CA LYS A 99 -1.38 14.74 -3.78
C LYS A 99 -0.78 13.60 -2.96
N ASP A 100 -0.30 13.88 -1.76
CA ASP A 100 0.34 12.88 -0.89
C ASP A 100 -0.57 11.68 -0.56
N VAL A 101 -1.83 11.93 -0.21
CA VAL A 101 -2.85 10.90 0.04
C VAL A 101 -3.16 10.11 -1.24
N PHE A 102 -3.26 10.80 -2.38
CA PHE A 102 -3.52 10.18 -3.66
C PHE A 102 -2.37 9.25 -4.09
N PHE A 103 -1.11 9.67 -3.92
CA PHE A 103 0.04 8.82 -4.20
C PHE A 103 0.12 7.61 -3.26
N CYS A 104 -0.15 7.80 -1.96
CA CYS A 104 -0.23 6.70 -1.02
C CYS A 104 -1.28 5.67 -1.43
N LEU A 105 -2.47 6.14 -1.82
CA LEU A 105 -3.56 5.28 -2.28
C LEU A 105 -3.19 4.54 -3.57
N SER A 106 -2.62 5.26 -4.54
CA SER A 106 -2.22 4.70 -5.83
C SER A 106 -1.17 3.59 -5.68
N VAL A 107 -0.13 3.82 -4.88
CA VAL A 107 0.93 2.81 -4.63
C VAL A 107 0.38 1.59 -3.87
N ASN A 108 -0.55 1.81 -2.93
CA ASN A 108 -1.20 0.71 -2.21
C ASN A 108 -2.07 -0.16 -3.14
N MET A 109 -2.75 0.46 -4.10
CA MET A 109 -3.77 -0.20 -4.92
C MET A 109 -3.23 -0.81 -6.21
N LEU A 110 -2.25 -0.17 -6.85
CA LEU A 110 -1.73 -0.59 -8.15
C LEU A 110 -0.71 -1.74 -8.02
N PRO A 111 -0.69 -2.68 -8.98
CA PRO A 111 0.41 -3.63 -9.16
C PRO A 111 1.78 -2.94 -9.33
N LEU A 112 2.85 -3.61 -8.89
CA LEU A 112 4.21 -3.07 -8.96
C LEU A 112 4.63 -2.74 -10.42
N ASP A 113 4.29 -3.60 -11.38
CA ASP A 113 4.62 -3.37 -12.80
C ASP A 113 4.00 -2.09 -13.37
N ASP A 114 2.78 -1.75 -12.93
CA ASP A 114 2.13 -0.51 -13.35
C ASP A 114 2.82 0.72 -12.76
N LEU A 115 3.28 0.62 -11.52
CA LEU A 115 4.03 1.69 -10.86
C LEU A 115 5.37 1.89 -11.55
N HIS A 116 6.11 0.83 -11.85
CA HIS A 116 7.36 0.89 -12.62
C HIS A 116 7.15 1.57 -13.97
N PHE A 117 6.12 1.17 -14.72
CA PHE A 117 5.78 1.80 -16.00
C PHE A 117 5.49 3.30 -15.88
N VAL A 118 4.78 3.74 -14.84
CA VAL A 118 4.55 5.18 -14.60
C VAL A 118 5.85 5.89 -14.28
N MET A 119 6.73 5.30 -13.46
CA MET A 119 8.01 5.90 -13.13
C MET A 119 8.94 6.01 -14.35
N GLU A 120 8.96 5.01 -15.23
CA GLU A 120 9.72 5.08 -16.50
C GLU A 120 9.24 6.24 -17.38
N GLN A 121 7.93 6.46 -17.48
CA GLN A 121 7.39 7.61 -18.22
C GLN A 121 7.79 8.94 -17.58
N ALA A 122 7.76 9.02 -16.26
CA ALA A 122 8.11 10.21 -15.50
C ALA A 122 9.56 10.66 -15.79
N ASP A 123 10.46 9.70 -15.97
CA ASP A 123 11.91 9.95 -16.17
C ASP A 123 12.20 10.55 -17.54
N THR A 124 11.32 10.30 -18.52
CA THR A 124 11.47 10.86 -19.88
C THR A 124 10.99 12.30 -20.01
N GLN A 125 10.22 12.83 -19.05
CA GLN A 125 9.56 14.14 -19.14
C GLN A 125 10.10 15.14 -18.09
N GLU A 126 11.17 14.80 -17.36
CA GLU A 126 11.56 15.50 -16.11
C GLU A 126 12.09 16.94 -16.31
N ASP A 127 12.59 17.31 -17.48
CA ASP A 127 13.41 18.52 -17.65
C ASP A 127 12.66 19.82 -18.01
N ILE A 128 11.36 19.77 -18.33
CA ILE A 128 10.66 20.94 -18.92
C ILE A 128 9.49 21.45 -18.05
N MET A 129 9.02 20.65 -17.10
CA MET A 129 7.76 20.88 -16.39
C MET A 129 7.96 21.49 -14.99
N SER A 130 7.06 22.39 -14.60
CA SER A 130 6.94 22.84 -13.20
C SER A 130 6.50 21.70 -12.28
N LEU A 131 6.71 21.85 -10.96
CA LEU A 131 6.31 20.83 -9.98
C LEU A 131 4.82 20.48 -10.08
N HIS A 132 3.95 21.48 -10.25
CA HIS A 132 2.52 21.27 -10.39
C HIS A 132 2.18 20.50 -11.69
N GLU A 133 2.79 20.86 -12.82
CA GLU A 133 2.57 20.13 -14.08
C GLU A 133 3.05 18.68 -13.98
N LYS A 134 4.18 18.44 -13.31
CA LYS A 134 4.68 17.08 -13.01
C LYS A 134 3.69 16.29 -12.17
N ALA A 135 3.13 16.92 -11.14
CA ALA A 135 2.15 16.33 -10.25
C ALA A 135 0.87 15.91 -11.01
N GLU A 136 0.32 16.81 -11.84
CA GLU A 136 -0.83 16.54 -12.70
C GLU A 136 -0.56 15.43 -13.72
N TYR A 137 0.63 15.42 -14.33
CA TYR A 137 1.02 14.39 -15.29
C TYR A 137 1.08 13.01 -14.64
N ILE A 138 1.74 12.89 -13.49
CA ILE A 138 1.84 11.61 -12.77
C ILE A 138 0.48 11.15 -12.27
N GLU A 139 -0.35 12.06 -11.76
CA GLU A 139 -1.72 11.72 -11.39
C GLU A 139 -2.49 11.13 -12.57
N LYS A 140 -2.40 11.77 -13.75
CA LYS A 140 -3.03 11.26 -14.97
C LYS A 140 -2.53 9.87 -15.33
N CYS A 141 -1.21 9.64 -15.35
CA CYS A 141 -0.63 8.32 -15.65
C CYS A 141 -1.13 7.24 -14.67
N LEU A 142 -1.15 7.54 -13.36
CA LEU A 142 -1.64 6.62 -12.33
C LEU A 142 -3.13 6.29 -12.53
N ARG A 143 -3.96 7.31 -12.82
CA ARG A 143 -5.39 7.13 -13.12
C ARG A 143 -5.62 6.29 -14.37
N GLU A 144 -4.83 6.48 -15.42
CA GLU A 144 -4.92 5.68 -16.64
C GLU A 144 -4.58 4.20 -16.37
N ARG A 145 -3.50 3.92 -15.63
CA ARG A 145 -3.16 2.54 -15.23
C ARG A 145 -4.25 1.90 -14.38
N ALA A 146 -4.81 2.66 -13.44
CA ALA A 146 -5.90 2.18 -12.60
C ALA A 146 -7.16 1.87 -13.41
N ALA A 147 -7.53 2.75 -14.34
CA ALA A 147 -8.68 2.58 -15.23
C ALA A 147 -8.54 1.34 -16.14
N MET A 148 -7.36 1.06 -16.68
CA MET A 148 -7.10 -0.14 -17.49
C MET A 148 -7.33 -1.46 -16.73
N LYS A 149 -7.37 -1.43 -15.41
CA LYS A 149 -7.53 -2.59 -14.54
C LYS A 149 -8.78 -2.52 -13.67
N ASP A 150 -9.68 -1.57 -13.93
CA ASP A 150 -10.88 -1.31 -13.14
C ASP A 150 -10.59 -1.13 -11.64
N ILE A 151 -9.47 -0.46 -11.32
CA ILE A 151 -9.05 -0.17 -9.94
C ILE A 151 -9.54 1.24 -9.57
N PRO A 152 -10.51 1.37 -8.65
CA PRO A 152 -10.94 2.68 -8.17
C PRO A 152 -9.89 3.27 -7.21
N LEU A 153 -9.36 4.44 -7.55
CA LEU A 153 -8.44 5.23 -6.72
C LEU A 153 -9.21 6.18 -5.78
N GLU A 154 -10.07 5.60 -4.95
CA GLU A 154 -10.84 6.31 -3.93
C GLU A 154 -11.05 5.44 -2.69
N LEU A 155 -11.10 6.09 -1.52
CA LEU A 155 -11.42 5.44 -0.25
C LEU A 155 -12.93 5.35 -0.07
N ARG A 156 -13.40 4.22 0.43
CA ARG A 156 -14.80 3.99 0.79
C ARG A 156 -15.04 4.37 2.26
N PRO A 157 -16.10 5.15 2.56
CA PRO A 157 -16.50 5.46 3.93
C PRO A 157 -16.98 4.21 4.66
#